data_AF-A0A840GK37-F1
#
_entry.id   AF-A0A840GK37-F1
#
_cell.length_a   1.000
_cell.length_b   1.000
_cell.length_c   1.000
_cell.angle_alpha   90.00
_cell.angle_beta   90.00
_cell.angle_gamma   90.00
#
_symmetry.space_group_name_H-M   'P 1'
#
loop_
_entity.id
_entity.type
_entity.pdbx_description
1 polymer ?
#
loop_
_entity_poly.entity_id
_entity_poly.type
_entity_poly.pdbx_seq_one_letter_code
_entity_poly.pdbx_strand_id
1 'polypeptide(L)'
;MAAVEEAGRRVAATVARLAEECGSTADLLRAHARLLAGWMRGSGFRNGCPITTVLLELAPRERAVSDAGRKAYAARLSILRDKLVSDGFVRSRAETLAVLCTSALQGALIQARVERSGRPIEVTAAELARLIERAARN
;
A
#
# COMPACT_ATOMS: atom_id res chain seq x y z
N MET A 1 4.46 4.54 -20.27
CA MET A 1 4.16 3.17 -19.82
C MET A 1 5.24 2.56 -18.94
N ALA A 2 6.45 2.40 -19.46
CA ALA A 2 7.57 1.83 -18.72
C ALA A 2 7.78 2.47 -17.32
N ALA A 3 7.56 3.78 -17.17
CA ALA A 3 7.66 4.48 -15.88
C ALA A 3 6.63 4.01 -14.84
N VAL A 4 5.37 3.77 -15.24
CA VAL A 4 4.31 3.27 -14.33
C VAL A 4 4.59 1.85 -13.91
N GLU A 5 5.04 1.01 -14.85
CA GLU A 5 5.40 -0.38 -14.57
C GLU A 5 6.62 -0.46 -13.65
N GLU A 6 7.64 0.37 -13.89
CA GLU A 6 8.84 0.43 -13.05
C GLU A 6 8.53 0.93 -11.63
N ALA A 7 7.74 2.01 -11.52
CA ALA A 7 7.27 2.47 -10.22
C ALA A 7 6.42 1.39 -9.52
N GLY A 8 5.59 0.67 -10.27
CA GLY A 8 4.85 -0.52 -9.82
C GLY A 8 5.75 -1.59 -9.21
N ARG A 9 6.78 -2.00 -9.95
CA ARG A 9 7.77 -2.99 -9.51
C ARG A 9 8.50 -2.54 -8.25
N ARG A 10 8.94 -1.29 -8.17
CA ARG A 10 9.63 -0.76 -6.98
C ARG A 10 8.76 -0.81 -5.73
N VAL A 11 7.50 -0.42 -5.85
CA VAL A 11 6.58 -0.50 -4.71
C VAL A 11 6.31 -1.95 -4.33
N ALA A 12 6.07 -2.83 -5.31
CA ALA A 12 5.88 -4.26 -5.03
C ALA A 12 7.10 -4.88 -4.34
N ALA A 13 8.31 -4.60 -4.80
CA ALA A 13 9.56 -5.06 -4.19
C ALA A 13 9.72 -4.55 -2.74
N THR A 14 9.36 -3.29 -2.48
CA THR A 14 9.38 -2.73 -1.12
C THR A 14 8.42 -3.48 -0.19
N VAL A 15 7.20 -3.75 -0.66
CA VAL A 15 6.20 -4.47 0.13
C VAL A 15 6.58 -5.94 0.32
N ALA A 16 7.14 -6.60 -0.70
CA ALA A 16 7.63 -7.98 -0.62
C ALA A 16 8.75 -8.11 0.41
N ARG A 17 9.75 -7.23 0.37
CA ARG A 17 10.83 -7.21 1.35
C ARG A 17 10.30 -7.04 2.78
N LEU A 18 9.37 -6.09 2.99
CA LEU A 18 8.75 -5.92 4.31
C LEU A 18 7.91 -7.14 4.74
N ALA A 19 7.28 -7.84 3.79
CA ALA A 19 6.54 -9.05 4.05
C ALA A 19 7.42 -10.21 4.52
N GLU A 20 8.65 -10.29 4.02
CA GLU A 20 9.66 -11.27 4.46
C GLU A 20 10.26 -10.90 5.82
N GLU A 21 10.53 -9.62 6.06
CA GLU A 21 11.13 -9.14 7.31
C GLU A 21 10.18 -9.14 8.52
N CYS A 22 8.86 -9.03 8.30
CA CYS A 22 7.87 -8.87 9.36
C CYS A 22 7.17 -10.20 9.71
N GLY A 23 7.00 -10.46 11.01
CA GLY A 23 6.31 -11.65 11.50
C GLY A 23 4.82 -11.70 11.14
N SER A 24 4.15 -10.54 11.02
CA SER A 24 2.72 -10.45 10.73
C SER A 24 2.39 -9.36 9.70
N THR A 25 1.20 -9.41 9.10
CA THR A 25 0.67 -8.31 8.26
C THR A 25 0.49 -7.04 9.06
N ALA A 26 0.11 -7.14 10.33
CA ALA A 26 -0.01 -5.98 11.22
C ALA A 26 1.33 -5.24 11.36
N ASP A 27 2.43 -5.97 11.54
CA ASP A 27 3.77 -5.40 11.63
C ASP A 27 4.26 -4.85 10.29
N LEU A 28 3.96 -5.55 9.18
CA LEU A 28 4.22 -5.07 7.82
C LEU A 28 3.56 -3.70 7.60
N LEU A 29 2.28 -3.54 7.95
CA LEU A 29 1.56 -2.27 7.77
C LEU A 29 2.22 -1.14 8.56
N ARG A 30 2.58 -1.38 9.82
CA ARG A 30 3.28 -0.39 10.66
C ARG A 30 4.65 -0.03 10.10
N ALA A 31 5.42 -1.02 9.63
CA ALA A 31 6.73 -0.81 9.02
C ALA A 31 6.65 -0.03 7.70
N HIS A 32 5.69 -0.40 6.85
CA HIS A 32 5.43 0.28 5.59
C HIS A 32 5.00 1.74 5.83
N ALA A 33 4.15 2.00 6.82
CA ALA A 33 3.76 3.34 7.20
C ALA A 33 4.94 4.22 7.65
N ARG A 34 5.84 3.68 8.49
CA ARG A 34 7.06 4.40 8.90
C ARG A 34 7.93 4.76 7.69
N LEU A 35 8.11 3.82 6.76
CA LEU A 35 8.87 4.05 5.52
C LEU A 35 8.23 5.14 4.66
N LEU A 36 6.92 5.05 4.42
CA LEU A 36 6.16 6.03 3.64
C LEU A 36 6.18 7.42 4.29
N ALA A 37 5.97 7.51 5.59
CA ALA A 37 6.01 8.78 6.32
C ALA A 37 7.41 9.41 6.27
N GLY A 38 8.48 8.60 6.42
CA GLY A 38 9.86 9.05 6.24
C GLY A 38 10.13 9.57 4.84
N TRP A 39 9.68 8.85 3.82
CA TRP A 39 9.81 9.25 2.42
C TRP A 39 9.08 10.56 2.10
N MET A 40 7.84 10.70 2.60
CA MET A 40 7.07 11.93 2.47
C MET A 40 7.80 13.09 3.14
N ARG A 41 8.29 12.93 4.37
CA ARG A 41 9.09 13.94 5.09
C ARG A 41 10.34 14.34 4.31
N GLY A 42 11.11 13.37 3.82
CA GLY A 42 12.34 13.62 3.04
C GLY A 42 12.10 14.43 1.76
N SER A 43 10.90 14.34 1.18
CA SER A 43 10.49 15.15 0.03
C SER A 43 9.92 16.53 0.36
N GLY A 44 9.82 16.90 1.64
CA GLY A 44 9.06 18.05 2.10
C GLY A 44 7.56 17.93 1.81
N PHE A 45 7.03 16.69 1.83
CA PHE A 45 5.65 16.33 1.49
C PHE A 45 5.25 16.64 0.04
N ARG A 46 6.21 16.80 -0.88
CA ARG A 46 5.95 16.98 -2.32
C ARG A 46 5.74 15.67 -3.08
N ASN A 47 6.11 14.54 -2.49
CA ASN A 47 5.83 13.23 -3.06
C ASN A 47 4.42 12.75 -2.69
N GLY A 48 4.02 11.64 -3.29
CA GLY A 48 2.84 10.85 -2.98
C GLY A 48 3.14 9.42 -3.41
N CYS A 49 2.16 8.51 -3.47
CA CYS A 49 2.42 7.21 -4.10
C CYS A 49 2.95 7.43 -5.54
N PRO A 50 4.10 6.85 -5.94
CA PRO A 50 4.82 7.24 -7.15
C PRO A 50 4.06 6.91 -8.45
N ILE A 51 2.94 6.21 -8.33
CA ILE A 51 2.10 5.76 -9.44
C ILE A 51 0.77 6.53 -9.49
N THR A 52 0.27 7.00 -8.35
CA THR A 52 -1.13 7.43 -8.19
C THR A 52 -1.48 8.67 -9.01
N THR A 53 -0.63 9.69 -9.01
CA THR A 53 -0.87 10.92 -9.81
C THR A 53 -0.99 10.61 -11.30
N VAL A 54 -0.04 9.83 -11.84
CA VAL A 54 -0.04 9.43 -13.26
C VAL A 54 -1.29 8.61 -13.60
N LEU A 55 -1.69 7.70 -12.72
CA LEU A 55 -2.91 6.91 -12.95
C LEU A 55 -4.16 7.78 -12.92
N LEU A 56 -4.30 8.70 -11.98
CA LEU A 56 -5.48 9.57 -11.88
C LEU A 56 -5.66 10.44 -13.13
N GLU A 57 -4.56 10.96 -13.68
CA GLU A 57 -4.61 11.85 -14.84
C GLU A 57 -4.79 11.09 -16.17
N LEU A 58 -4.06 9.98 -16.36
CA LEU A 58 -3.92 9.35 -17.67
C LEU A 58 -4.75 8.08 -17.84
N ALA A 59 -5.02 7.32 -16.77
CA ALA A 59 -5.75 6.05 -16.89
C ALA A 59 -7.12 6.18 -17.59
N PRO A 60 -7.93 7.26 -17.39
CA PRO A 60 -9.21 7.41 -18.08
C PRO A 60 -9.11 7.54 -19.61
N ARG A 61 -7.96 7.97 -20.14
CA ARG A 61 -7.77 8.27 -21.58
C ARG A 61 -6.79 7.33 -22.26
N GLU A 62 -5.87 6.73 -21.50
CA GLU A 62 -4.79 5.89 -21.99
C GLU A 62 -4.94 4.44 -21.52
N ARG A 63 -5.41 3.55 -22.41
CA ARG A 63 -5.60 2.12 -22.11
C ARG A 63 -4.33 1.46 -21.59
N ALA A 64 -3.19 1.76 -22.19
CA ALA A 64 -1.93 1.22 -21.75
C ALA A 64 -1.66 1.61 -20.29
N VAL A 65 -1.87 2.88 -19.91
CA VAL A 65 -1.64 3.37 -18.53
C VAL A 65 -2.53 2.62 -17.54
N SER A 66 -3.80 2.43 -17.91
CA SER A 66 -4.73 1.60 -17.15
C SER A 66 -4.22 0.17 -16.96
N ASP A 67 -3.68 -0.47 -18.00
CA ASP A 67 -3.13 -1.82 -17.93
C ASP A 67 -1.91 -1.93 -17.00
N ALA A 68 -0.96 -1.00 -17.08
CA ALA A 68 0.18 -0.99 -16.16
C ALA A 68 -0.26 -0.70 -14.71
N GLY A 69 -1.23 0.18 -14.52
CA GLY A 69 -1.84 0.44 -13.22
C GLY A 69 -2.46 -0.83 -12.62
N ARG A 70 -3.24 -1.56 -13.41
CA ARG A 70 -3.82 -2.85 -13.01
C ARG A 70 -2.75 -3.85 -12.60
N LYS A 71 -1.69 -4.02 -13.40
CA LYS A 71 -0.56 -4.91 -13.08
C LYS A 71 0.14 -4.50 -11.78
N ALA A 72 0.39 -3.20 -11.59
CA ALA A 72 1.05 -2.69 -10.39
C ALA A 72 0.22 -2.91 -9.11
N TYR A 73 -1.10 -2.69 -9.17
CA TYR A 73 -1.98 -2.98 -8.05
C TYR A 73 -2.09 -4.48 -7.79
N ALA A 74 -2.25 -5.30 -8.84
CA ALA A 74 -2.35 -6.76 -8.72
C ALA A 74 -1.12 -7.36 -8.02
N ALA A 75 0.09 -6.91 -8.37
CA ALA A 75 1.32 -7.36 -7.73
C ALA A 75 1.33 -7.06 -6.22
N ARG A 76 0.98 -5.83 -5.83
CA ARG A 76 0.92 -5.43 -4.40
C ARG A 76 -0.16 -6.19 -3.63
N LEU A 77 -1.35 -6.33 -4.22
CA LEU A 77 -2.48 -7.02 -3.60
C LEU A 77 -2.17 -8.50 -3.40
N SER A 78 -1.46 -9.13 -4.34
CA SER A 78 -0.99 -10.52 -4.20
C SER A 78 -0.13 -10.68 -2.96
N ILE A 79 0.90 -9.84 -2.79
CA ILE A 79 1.82 -9.91 -1.65
C ILE A 79 1.09 -9.76 -0.32
N LEU A 80 0.21 -8.75 -0.19
CA LEU A 80 -0.56 -8.53 1.04
C LEU A 80 -1.52 -9.68 1.32
N ARG A 81 -2.21 -10.18 0.30
CA ARG A 81 -3.11 -11.35 0.43
C ARG A 81 -2.32 -12.57 0.90
N ASP A 82 -1.17 -12.84 0.30
CA ASP A 82 -0.38 -14.04 0.62
C ASP A 82 0.19 -13.95 2.05
N LYS A 83 0.59 -12.75 2.50
CA LYS A 83 0.95 -12.49 3.91
C LYS A 83 -0.25 -12.71 4.84
N LEU A 84 -1.44 -12.19 4.51
CA LEU A 84 -2.65 -12.40 5.31
C LEU A 84 -3.03 -13.89 5.37
N VAL A 85 -2.87 -14.65 4.28
CA VAL A 85 -3.06 -16.10 4.30
C VAL A 85 -2.03 -16.77 5.22
N SER A 86 -0.77 -16.32 5.22
CA SER A 86 0.26 -16.82 6.15
C SER A 86 -0.05 -16.50 7.61
N ASP A 87 -0.78 -15.42 7.87
CA ASP A 87 -1.27 -15.05 9.20
C ASP A 87 -2.52 -15.86 9.62
N GLY A 88 -3.01 -16.77 8.78
CA GLY A 88 -4.12 -17.69 9.09
C GLY A 88 -5.48 -17.32 8.50
N PHE A 89 -5.58 -16.24 7.71
CA PHE A 89 -6.86 -15.86 7.10
C PHE A 89 -7.25 -16.76 5.92
N VAL A 90 -8.54 -17.06 5.78
CA VAL A 90 -9.08 -17.66 4.55
C VAL A 90 -8.85 -16.73 3.36
N ARG A 91 -8.53 -17.31 2.20
CA ARG A 91 -8.11 -16.56 0.99
C ARG A 91 -9.07 -15.44 0.58
N SER A 92 -10.38 -15.68 0.59
CA SER A 92 -11.40 -14.67 0.22
C SER A 92 -11.40 -13.47 1.19
N ARG A 93 -11.18 -13.72 2.48
CA ARG A 93 -11.06 -12.66 3.49
C ARG A 93 -9.74 -11.90 3.33
N ALA A 94 -8.64 -12.61 3.08
CA ALA A 94 -7.34 -12.01 2.81
C ALA A 94 -7.38 -11.08 1.59
N GLU A 95 -8.07 -11.46 0.51
CA GLU A 95 -8.26 -10.62 -0.68
C GLU A 95 -9.00 -9.31 -0.35
N THR A 96 -10.09 -9.40 0.41
CA THR A 96 -10.87 -8.23 0.85
C THR A 96 -10.02 -7.29 1.72
N LEU A 97 -9.27 -7.85 2.68
CA LEU A 97 -8.42 -7.08 3.59
C LEU A 97 -7.22 -6.44 2.85
N ALA A 98 -6.62 -7.13 1.87
CA ALA A 98 -5.53 -6.57 1.06
C ALA A 98 -5.98 -5.33 0.27
N VAL A 99 -7.20 -5.37 -0.30
CA VAL A 99 -7.81 -4.21 -0.97
C VAL A 99 -8.05 -3.08 0.01
N LEU A 100 -8.67 -3.37 1.17
CA LEU A 100 -8.93 -2.37 2.20
C LEU A 100 -7.64 -1.65 2.64
N CYS A 101 -6.60 -2.42 2.98
CA CYS A 101 -5.33 -1.86 3.43
C CYS A 101 -4.67 -0.98 2.36
N THR A 102 -4.69 -1.44 1.11
CA THR A 102 -4.11 -0.70 0.00
C THR A 102 -4.86 0.61 -0.23
N SER A 103 -6.19 0.57 -0.33
CA SER A 103 -7.02 1.76 -0.57
C SER A 103 -6.88 2.78 0.55
N ALA A 104 -6.92 2.33 1.81
CA ALA A 104 -6.79 3.21 2.97
C ALA A 104 -5.41 3.90 3.03
N LEU A 105 -4.32 3.17 2.77
CA LEU A 105 -2.98 3.77 2.73
C LEU A 105 -2.80 4.75 1.56
N GLN A 106 -3.44 4.50 0.41
CA GLN A 106 -3.44 5.47 -0.70
C GLN A 106 -4.16 6.77 -0.32
N GLY A 107 -5.32 6.67 0.34
CA GLY A 107 -6.02 7.85 0.88
C GLY A 107 -5.19 8.60 1.92
N ALA A 108 -4.53 7.87 2.82
CA ALA A 108 -3.68 8.46 3.84
C ALA A 108 -2.47 9.21 3.26
N LEU A 109 -1.90 8.75 2.14
CA LEU A 109 -0.83 9.46 1.43
C LEU A 109 -1.30 10.81 0.84
N ILE A 110 -2.54 10.86 0.34
CA ILE A 110 -3.16 12.11 -0.14
C ILE A 110 -3.34 13.07 1.03
N GLN A 111 -3.92 12.59 2.14
CA GLN A 111 -4.13 13.42 3.33
C GLN A 111 -2.81 13.90 3.94
N ALA A 112 -1.78 13.06 4.01
CA ALA A 112 -0.45 13.41 4.49
C ALA A 112 0.21 14.52 3.66
N ARG A 113 -0.03 14.54 2.35
CA ARG A 113 0.41 15.62 1.46
C ARG A 113 -0.27 16.94 1.80
N VAL A 114 -1.59 16.92 1.99
CA VAL A 114 -2.39 18.12 2.33
C VAL A 114 -2.01 18.66 3.70
N GLU A 115 -1.92 17.80 4.72
CA GLU A 115 -1.59 18.18 6.09
C GLU A 115 -0.09 18.46 6.31
N ARG A 116 0.76 18.15 5.31
CA ARG A 116 2.23 18.15 5.44
C ARG A 116 2.70 17.40 6.68
N SER A 117 2.11 16.23 6.93
CA SER A 117 2.35 15.42 8.14
C SER A 117 2.35 13.94 7.83
N GLY A 118 3.22 13.17 8.51
CA GLY A 118 3.21 11.71 8.43
C GLY A 118 2.07 11.05 9.22
N ARG A 119 1.41 11.83 10.09
CA ARG A 119 0.39 11.36 11.03
C ARG A 119 -0.76 10.59 10.35
N PRO A 120 -1.34 11.02 9.22
CA PRO A 120 -2.42 10.26 8.58
C PRO A 120 -2.01 8.84 8.20
N ILE A 121 -0.79 8.66 7.66
CA ILE A 121 -0.26 7.36 7.25
C ILE A 121 -0.08 6.45 8.48
N GLU A 122 0.55 7.00 9.52
CA GLU A 122 0.88 6.28 10.76
C GLU A 122 -0.40 5.84 11.50
N VAL A 123 -1.40 6.73 11.62
CA VAL A 123 -2.70 6.43 12.26
C VAL A 123 -3.47 5.38 11.46
N THR A 124 -3.60 5.55 10.14
CA THR A 124 -4.32 4.59 9.30
C THR A 124 -3.73 3.19 9.40
N ALA A 125 -2.39 3.06 9.32
CA ALA A 125 -1.75 1.76 9.46
C ALA A 125 -1.92 1.16 10.85
N ALA A 126 -1.85 1.97 11.92
CA ALA A 126 -2.03 1.49 13.28
C ALA A 126 -3.45 0.95 13.54
N GLU A 127 -4.49 1.62 13.00
CA GLU A 127 -5.88 1.15 13.10
C GLU A 127 -6.11 -0.12 12.27
N LEU A 128 -5.60 -0.19 11.04
CA LEU A 128 -5.69 -1.38 10.20
C LEU A 128 -4.99 -2.58 10.84
N ALA A 129 -3.80 -2.37 11.42
CA ALA A 129 -3.07 -3.40 12.15
C ALA A 129 -3.90 -3.94 13.32
N ARG A 130 -4.51 -3.06 14.13
CA ARG A 130 -5.41 -3.46 15.22
C ARG A 130 -6.65 -4.21 14.73
N LEU A 131 -7.22 -3.81 13.59
CA LEU A 131 -8.35 -4.49 12.98
C LEU A 131 -7.96 -5.91 12.56
N ILE A 132 -6.82 -6.09 11.90
CA ILE A 132 -6.31 -7.39 11.48
C ILE A 132 -6.03 -8.27 12.69
N GLU A 133 -5.32 -7.76 13.71
CA GLU A 133 -5.04 -8.50 14.94
C GLU A 133 -6.31 -8.97 15.64
N ARG A 134 -7.36 -8.14 15.67
CA ARG A 134 -8.68 -8.55 16.21
C ARG A 134 -9.33 -9.63 15.35
N ALA A 135 -9.28 -9.50 14.04
CA ALA A 135 -9.88 -10.44 13.11
C ALA A 135 -9.18 -11.80 13.08
N ALA A 136 -7.89 -11.86 13.44
CA ALA A 136 -7.13 -13.11 13.53
C ALA A 136 -7.38 -13.91 14.82
N ARG A 137 -7.98 -13.28 15.85
CA ARG A 137 -8.30 -13.92 17.14
C ARG A 137 -9.68 -14.58 17.19
N ASN A 138 -10.49 -14.38 16.14
CA ASN A 138 -11.85 -14.90 16.02
C ASN A 138 -11.87 -16.03 14.99
#